data_AF-A0AAV7IUK3-F1
#
_entry.id   AF-A0AAV7IUK3-F1
#
_cell.length_a   1.000
_cell.length_b   1.000
_cell.length_c   1.000
_cell.angle_alpha   90.00
_cell.angle_beta   90.00
_cell.angle_gamma   90.00
#
_symmetry.space_group_name_H-M   'P 1'
#
loop_
_entity.id
_entity.type
_entity.pdbx_description
1 polymer ?
#
loop_
_entity_poly.entity_id
_entity_poly.type
_entity_poly.pdbx_seq_one_letter_code
_entity_poly.pdbx_strand_id
1 'polypeptide(L)'
;MGRLIILVLLASECYFGECNKQVIPPSYCEIDLGVHALKFDFRKLSEVNDDYILKHESTNETIKFQLCKPLKKTCNEASGVAGCLIRGNEEIILGKVPEVQHEDGRISFSYVGEKCGDKFYYTFNVIMMCDSQAEYSYPELFPYDQKQCNFIAVWKTKLACGVNFEASEHSVDCKVTDEKTKTFYDLGSLKKTSDNYIVHIDNKSSIILNVCHTVVFGSGVVCPFSAACLRNSTNSITYSSIGDVSSPKIVNGSVTLTYSTGALCADMTHSDTTISFVCDFKAYETQPALGQLKDDCHYNVIWKTIAACDNKKAEEYKQKTSASCKFTNPITNYEYNLDSLKGEDYIVRSANDEYKFSVCGPLLTNFCKKGNDDSAGVCSAHNRIVGGKANSKLISTVGGLYLNYTDGSSCQGNRSRFTIIAFRCSPEGSDAVPIITEESTCHLVIQWNTSLACEKKV
;
A
#
# COMPACT_ATOMS: atom_id res chain seq x y z
N MET A 1 -3.39 48.54 26.16
CA MET A 1 -3.04 48.20 27.57
C MET A 1 -2.65 46.74 27.61
N GLY A 2 -1.35 46.49 27.83
CA GLY A 2 -0.76 45.15 27.75
C GLY A 2 -1.16 44.25 28.91
N ARG A 3 -1.22 42.94 28.64
CA ARG A 3 -1.24 41.90 29.69
C ARG A 3 0.15 41.27 29.77
N LEU A 4 0.78 41.59 30.90
CA LEU A 4 2.05 41.08 31.39
C LEU A 4 1.92 39.56 31.61
N ILE A 5 2.74 38.76 30.92
CA ILE A 5 2.91 37.34 31.24
C ILE A 5 3.99 37.27 32.32
N ILE A 6 3.61 36.79 33.50
CA ILE A 6 4.49 36.62 34.66
C ILE A 6 5.43 35.46 34.37
N LEU A 7 6.72 35.76 34.17
CA LEU A 7 7.80 34.78 34.27
C LEU A 7 7.90 34.35 35.74
N VAL A 8 7.53 33.11 36.03
CA VAL A 8 7.86 32.48 37.30
C VAL A 8 9.28 31.90 37.16
N LEU A 9 10.27 32.65 37.62
CA LEU A 9 11.60 32.14 37.93
C LEU A 9 11.47 31.29 39.20
N LEU A 10 11.49 29.96 39.06
CA LEU A 10 11.68 29.08 40.22
C LEU A 10 13.15 29.09 40.61
N ALA A 11 13.47 29.93 41.59
CA ALA A 11 14.72 29.86 42.34
C ALA A 11 14.72 28.57 43.18
N SER A 12 15.79 27.80 43.07
CA SER A 12 16.05 26.65 43.95
C SER A 12 16.60 27.14 45.29
N GLU A 13 15.73 27.29 46.29
CA GLU A 13 16.16 27.38 47.69
C GLU A 13 16.05 25.98 48.33
N CYS A 14 17.20 25.44 48.74
CA CYS A 14 17.28 24.22 49.54
C CYS A 14 17.18 24.59 51.03
N TYR A 15 16.16 24.08 51.71
CA TYR A 15 16.10 24.09 53.18
C TYR A 15 15.75 22.69 53.69
N PHE A 16 16.55 22.21 54.63
CA PHE A 16 16.44 20.94 55.39
C PHE A 16 16.22 19.66 54.57
N GLY A 17 17.34 19.04 54.20
CA GLY A 17 17.58 17.62 54.50
C GLY A 17 16.51 16.61 54.09
N GLU A 18 16.06 16.62 52.84
CA GLU A 18 15.67 15.43 52.07
C GLU A 18 15.61 15.84 50.60
N CYS A 19 16.58 15.37 49.80
CA CYS A 19 16.59 15.61 48.36
C CYS A 19 15.47 14.75 47.76
N ASN A 20 14.30 15.38 47.58
CA ASN A 20 13.16 14.76 46.93
C ASN A 20 13.63 14.23 45.56
N LYS A 21 13.45 12.92 45.32
CA LYS A 21 13.89 12.25 44.09
C LYS A 21 13.49 13.12 42.90
N GLN A 22 14.50 13.58 42.17
CA GLN A 22 14.32 14.28 40.90
C GLN A 22 13.33 13.47 40.07
N VAL A 23 12.13 14.03 39.86
CA VAL A 23 11.15 13.47 38.94
C VAL A 23 11.81 13.56 37.56
N ILE A 24 12.33 12.42 37.10
CA ILE A 24 12.86 12.29 35.74
C ILE A 24 11.70 12.69 34.81
N PRO A 25 11.87 13.69 33.92
CA PRO A 25 10.82 14.02 32.98
C PRO A 25 10.45 12.75 32.21
N PRO A 26 9.16 12.46 31.96
CA PRO A 26 8.78 11.31 31.17
C PRO A 26 9.58 11.34 29.86
N SER A 27 10.17 10.20 29.51
CA SER A 27 10.88 10.07 28.25
C SER A 27 9.96 10.54 27.14
N TYR A 28 10.42 11.42 26.25
CA TYR A 28 9.62 11.86 25.08
C TYR A 28 9.23 10.69 24.15
N CYS A 29 9.74 9.47 24.40
CA CYS A 29 9.30 8.25 23.73
C CYS A 29 8.11 7.54 24.38
N GLU A 30 7.62 8.03 25.51
CA GLU A 30 6.33 7.66 26.08
C GLU A 30 5.32 8.77 25.77
N ILE A 31 4.32 8.44 24.94
CA ILE A 31 3.35 9.41 24.44
C ILE A 31 1.98 8.98 24.92
N ASP A 32 1.30 9.87 25.63
CA ASP A 32 -0.11 9.73 26.01
C ASP A 32 -0.90 10.77 25.22
N LEU A 33 -1.75 10.31 24.29
CA LEU A 33 -2.54 11.21 23.46
C LEU A 33 -3.76 11.76 24.20
N GLY A 34 -4.11 11.24 25.39
CA GLY A 34 -5.30 11.65 26.16
C GLY A 34 -6.64 11.28 25.50
N VAL A 35 -6.65 10.91 24.23
CA VAL A 35 -7.81 10.47 23.44
C VAL A 35 -7.89 8.95 23.49
N HIS A 36 -9.05 8.40 23.88
CA HIS A 36 -9.32 6.96 24.04
C HIS A 36 -8.30 6.20 24.92
N ALA A 37 -7.58 6.89 25.82
CA ALA A 37 -6.52 6.33 26.67
C ALA A 37 -5.41 5.60 25.88
N LEU A 38 -5.16 6.02 24.63
CA LEU A 38 -4.09 5.48 23.79
C LEU A 38 -2.74 5.99 24.27
N LYS A 39 -1.92 5.06 24.77
CA LYS A 39 -0.54 5.29 25.17
C LYS A 39 0.40 4.54 24.25
N PHE A 40 1.53 5.15 23.91
CA PHE A 40 2.55 4.59 23.03
C PHE A 40 3.89 4.61 23.76
N ASP A 41 4.65 3.52 23.64
CA ASP A 41 5.98 3.39 24.21
C ASP A 41 6.95 2.90 23.12
N PHE A 42 7.79 3.81 22.65
CA PHE A 42 8.75 3.56 21.58
C PHE A 42 10.15 3.22 22.07
N ARG A 43 10.38 3.12 23.39
CA ARG A 43 11.74 2.92 23.97
C ARG A 43 12.43 1.67 23.45
N LYS A 44 11.66 0.59 23.23
CA LYS A 44 12.14 -0.68 22.66
C LYS A 44 12.80 -0.52 21.29
N LEU A 45 12.39 0.46 20.48
CA LEU A 45 13.01 0.73 19.19
C LEU A 45 14.44 1.24 19.33
N SER A 46 14.83 1.79 20.49
CA SER A 46 16.18 2.31 20.75
C SER A 46 17.02 1.39 21.65
N GLU A 47 16.64 0.11 21.75
CA GLU A 47 17.41 -0.93 22.48
C GLU A 47 18.31 -1.76 21.56
N VAL A 48 18.32 -1.46 20.25
CA VAL A 48 19.15 -2.12 19.25
C VAL A 48 20.65 -1.88 19.48
N ASN A 49 21.49 -2.81 19.01
CA ASN A 49 22.95 -2.78 19.21
C ASN A 49 23.68 -1.73 18.34
N ASP A 50 23.11 -1.36 17.21
CA ASP A 50 23.69 -0.39 16.27
C ASP A 50 22.72 0.77 15.98
N ASP A 51 23.22 1.85 15.40
CA ASP A 51 22.40 2.95 14.90
C ASP A 51 21.61 2.53 13.66
N TYR A 52 20.38 3.05 13.50
CA TYR A 52 19.60 2.81 12.29
C TYR A 52 20.27 3.51 11.11
N ILE A 53 20.39 2.81 9.99
CA ILE A 53 21.04 3.29 8.78
C ILE A 53 20.02 3.29 7.63
N LEU A 54 19.63 4.47 7.19
CA LEU A 54 18.74 4.67 6.05
C LEU A 54 19.57 5.13 4.86
N LYS A 55 19.58 4.37 3.77
CA LYS A 55 20.32 4.73 2.55
C LYS A 55 19.35 5.28 1.51
N HIS A 56 19.74 6.37 0.86
CA HIS A 56 19.00 6.91 -0.27
C HIS A 56 19.47 6.26 -1.58
N GLU A 57 18.54 5.71 -2.35
CA GLU A 57 18.85 4.82 -3.48
C GLU A 57 19.61 5.50 -4.63
N SER A 58 19.36 6.79 -4.89
CA SER A 58 19.90 7.49 -6.07
C SER A 58 21.13 8.35 -5.78
N THR A 59 21.32 8.78 -4.54
CA THR A 59 22.39 9.75 -4.17
C THR A 59 23.50 9.12 -3.34
N ASN A 60 23.33 7.86 -2.92
CA ASN A 60 24.20 7.16 -1.97
C ASN A 60 24.36 7.91 -0.62
N GLU A 61 23.49 8.87 -0.33
CA GLU A 61 23.41 9.55 0.96
C GLU A 61 22.90 8.57 2.02
N THR A 62 23.39 8.72 3.24
CA THR A 62 23.03 7.84 4.35
C THR A 62 22.59 8.67 5.56
N ILE A 63 21.41 8.40 6.10
CA ILE A 63 20.96 8.95 7.37
C ILE A 63 21.17 7.90 8.46
N LYS A 64 21.96 8.24 9.48
CA LYS A 64 22.07 7.47 10.72
C LYS A 64 21.20 8.12 11.79
N PHE A 65 20.40 7.34 12.52
CA PHE A 65 19.63 7.91 13.63
C PHE A 65 19.30 6.91 14.75
N GLN A 66 18.90 7.46 15.89
CA GLN A 66 18.28 6.76 17.02
C GLN A 66 17.03 7.54 17.46
N LEU A 67 15.96 6.82 17.80
CA LEU A 67 14.67 7.46 18.06
C LEU A 67 14.60 8.12 19.45
N CYS A 68 14.90 7.33 20.49
CA CYS A 68 14.71 7.68 21.91
C CYS A 68 16.03 7.92 22.67
N LYS A 69 17.16 7.81 21.97
CA LYS A 69 18.51 7.92 22.53
C LYS A 69 19.42 8.66 21.54
N PRO A 70 20.56 9.19 21.99
CA PRO A 70 21.61 9.61 21.08
C PRO A 70 22.16 8.45 20.25
N LEU A 71 22.75 8.79 19.11
CA LEU A 71 23.60 7.91 18.31
C LEU A 71 24.70 7.31 19.17
N LYS A 72 25.05 6.06 18.88
CA LYS A 72 26.17 5.38 19.52
C LYS A 72 27.50 5.89 19.01
N LYS A 73 27.55 6.32 17.75
CA LYS A 73 28.71 6.98 17.12
C LYS A 73 28.51 8.50 17.10
N THR A 74 29.61 9.23 17.17
CA THR A 74 29.59 10.69 16.97
C THR A 74 29.22 11.03 15.54
N CYS A 75 28.65 12.21 15.35
CA CYS A 75 28.39 12.80 14.03
C CYS A 75 29.11 14.14 13.98
N ASN A 76 29.99 14.33 13.00
CA ASN A 76 30.82 15.53 12.88
C ASN A 76 31.55 15.86 14.20
N GLU A 77 32.14 14.84 14.82
CA GLU A 77 32.81 14.87 16.14
C GLU A 77 31.91 15.26 17.33
N ALA A 78 30.65 15.60 17.10
CA ALA A 78 29.69 15.93 18.15
C ALA A 78 29.11 14.66 18.78
N SER A 79 29.13 14.61 20.11
CA SER A 79 28.45 13.60 20.92
C SER A 79 27.05 14.05 21.33
N GLY A 80 26.18 13.09 21.69
CA GLY A 80 24.81 13.38 22.11
C GLY A 80 23.87 13.79 20.98
N VAL A 81 24.25 13.56 19.72
CA VAL A 81 23.43 13.77 18.52
C VAL A 81 22.55 12.54 18.29
N ALA A 82 21.30 12.71 17.86
CA ALA A 82 20.36 11.61 17.60
C ALA A 82 20.15 11.32 16.11
N GLY A 83 20.50 12.25 15.21
CA GLY A 83 20.45 12.05 13.76
C GLY A 83 21.62 12.69 13.02
N CYS A 84 22.12 12.00 12.01
CA CYS A 84 23.28 12.39 11.21
C CYS A 84 23.07 12.05 9.73
N LEU A 85 23.22 13.03 8.84
CA LEU A 85 23.24 12.81 7.39
C LEU A 85 24.69 12.71 6.91
N ILE A 86 24.97 11.70 6.10
CA ILE A 86 26.29 11.44 5.53
C ILE A 86 26.17 11.62 4.01
N ARG A 87 26.90 12.60 3.49
CA ARG A 87 26.95 12.95 2.07
C ARG A 87 28.40 12.91 1.60
N GLY A 88 28.79 11.79 1.01
CA GLY A 88 30.20 11.55 0.69
C GLY A 88 31.04 11.51 1.97
N ASN A 89 31.91 12.52 2.15
CA ASN A 89 32.76 12.66 3.35
C ASN A 89 32.21 13.68 4.36
N GLU A 90 31.12 14.37 4.04
CA GLU A 90 30.50 15.35 4.94
C GLU A 90 29.51 14.66 5.87
N GLU A 91 29.62 14.97 7.17
CA GLU A 91 28.64 14.58 8.19
C GLU A 91 27.89 15.83 8.66
N ILE A 92 26.57 15.82 8.51
CA ILE A 92 25.67 16.93 8.81
C ILE A 92 24.76 16.53 9.96
N ILE A 93 24.70 17.36 11.01
CA ILE A 93 23.90 17.07 12.19
C ILE A 93 22.43 17.37 11.90
N LEU A 94 21.57 16.37 12.07
CA LEU A 94 20.11 16.48 11.84
C LEU A 94 19.33 16.83 13.11
N GLY A 95 19.92 16.64 14.30
CA GLY A 95 19.33 17.03 15.57
C GLY A 95 19.79 16.19 16.76
N LYS A 96 19.69 16.75 17.97
CA LYS A 96 20.08 16.08 19.23
C LYS A 96 18.93 15.40 19.95
N VAL A 97 17.78 16.06 20.00
CA VAL A 97 16.55 15.58 20.62
C VAL A 97 15.41 15.94 19.68
N PRO A 98 14.51 14.98 19.35
CA PRO A 98 13.36 15.29 18.51
C PRO A 98 12.30 16.06 19.30
N GLU A 99 11.60 16.94 18.60
CA GLU A 99 10.29 17.41 19.03
C GLU A 99 9.23 16.38 18.63
N VAL A 100 8.41 15.96 19.58
CA VAL A 100 7.32 15.01 19.31
C VAL A 100 6.07 15.79 18.91
N GLN A 101 5.65 15.60 17.68
CA GLN A 101 4.43 16.18 17.13
C GLN A 101 3.34 15.11 17.10
N HIS A 102 2.15 15.49 17.56
CA HIS A 102 0.96 14.66 17.46
C HIS A 102 -0.20 15.50 16.94
N GLU A 103 -0.68 15.18 15.74
CA GLU A 103 -1.82 15.86 15.10
C GLU A 103 -2.67 14.81 14.41
N ASP A 104 -3.99 14.83 14.66
CA ASP A 104 -4.95 13.87 14.09
C ASP A 104 -4.51 12.39 14.16
N GLY A 105 -3.96 11.97 15.31
CA GLY A 105 -3.52 10.59 15.55
C GLY A 105 -2.22 10.20 14.83
N ARG A 106 -1.62 11.10 14.04
CA ARG A 106 -0.26 10.94 13.51
C ARG A 106 0.74 11.29 14.60
N ILE A 107 1.66 10.38 14.88
CA ILE A 107 2.80 10.62 15.77
C ILE A 107 4.04 10.79 14.90
N SER A 108 4.77 11.89 15.07
CA SER A 108 6.06 12.09 14.41
C SER A 108 7.12 12.69 15.31
N PHE A 109 8.34 12.20 15.14
CA PHE A 109 9.54 12.71 15.78
C PHE A 109 10.26 13.62 14.78
N SER A 110 10.26 14.93 15.07
CA SER A 110 10.85 15.96 14.22
C SER A 110 12.19 16.41 14.79
N TYR A 111 13.27 16.07 14.08
CA TYR A 111 14.62 16.51 14.38
C TYR A 111 14.93 17.77 13.59
N VAL A 112 15.50 18.77 14.25
CA VAL A 112 15.98 20.01 13.62
C VAL A 112 17.48 20.15 13.88
N GLY A 113 18.22 20.30 12.78
CA GLY A 113 19.67 20.20 12.74
C GLY A 113 20.36 21.51 12.38
N GLU A 114 21.46 21.38 11.64
CA GLU A 114 22.27 22.49 11.14
C GLU A 114 21.54 23.32 10.08
N LYS A 115 22.10 24.50 9.77
CA LYS A 115 21.57 25.36 8.71
C LYS A 115 21.70 24.68 7.35
N CYS A 116 20.64 24.74 6.56
CA CYS A 116 20.59 24.33 5.18
C CYS A 116 20.37 25.57 4.30
N GLY A 117 21.45 26.13 3.77
CA GLY A 117 21.44 27.43 3.09
C GLY A 117 21.15 28.61 4.04
N ASP A 118 20.64 29.72 3.50
CA ASP A 118 20.54 30.98 4.26
C ASP A 118 19.31 31.09 5.18
N LYS A 119 18.23 30.34 4.89
CA LYS A 119 16.92 30.50 5.54
C LYS A 119 16.32 29.23 6.14
N PHE A 120 16.89 28.06 5.88
CA PHE A 120 16.32 26.79 6.30
C PHE A 120 17.28 26.05 7.22
N TYR A 121 16.75 25.07 7.91
CA TYR A 121 17.50 24.10 8.70
C TYR A 121 17.24 22.72 8.12
N TYR A 122 18.18 21.81 8.28
CA TYR A 122 17.92 20.41 8.00
C TYR A 122 16.87 19.88 8.97
N THR A 123 15.85 19.23 8.44
CA THR A 123 14.80 18.58 9.23
C THR A 123 14.72 17.11 8.86
N PHE A 124 14.61 16.26 9.87
CA PHE A 124 14.35 14.84 9.68
C PHE A 124 13.12 14.44 10.47
N ASN A 125 12.13 13.86 9.81
CA ASN A 125 10.84 13.55 10.39
C ASN A 125 10.62 12.05 10.33
N VAL A 126 10.46 11.41 11.48
CA VAL A 126 10.12 9.99 11.57
C VAL A 126 8.65 9.86 11.93
N ILE A 127 7.83 9.41 11.00
CA ILE A 127 6.39 9.23 11.18
C ILE A 127 6.14 7.80 11.63
N MET A 128 5.52 7.63 12.78
CA MET A 128 5.15 6.32 13.30
C MET A 128 3.80 5.89 12.73
N MET A 129 3.73 4.67 12.22
CA MET A 129 2.49 4.08 11.69
C MET A 129 2.24 2.73 12.36
N CYS A 130 1.01 2.49 12.80
CA CYS A 130 0.62 1.19 13.34
C CYS A 130 0.76 0.11 12.25
N ASP A 131 1.39 -1.00 12.59
CA ASP A 131 1.23 -2.27 11.88
C ASP A 131 1.15 -3.39 12.91
N SER A 132 -0.05 -3.94 13.09
CA SER A 132 -0.29 -4.95 14.13
C SER A 132 0.39 -6.30 13.88
N GLN A 133 0.86 -6.54 12.65
CA GLN A 133 1.55 -7.77 12.23
C GLN A 133 3.06 -7.59 12.03
N ALA A 134 3.61 -6.40 12.31
CA ALA A 134 5.05 -6.17 12.20
C ALA A 134 5.82 -6.93 13.30
N GLU A 135 6.36 -8.11 12.96
CA GLU A 135 7.26 -8.89 13.81
C GLU A 135 8.67 -8.28 13.86
N TYR A 136 9.16 -7.84 12.69
CA TYR A 136 10.40 -7.08 12.53
C TYR A 136 10.04 -5.78 11.82
N SER A 137 10.44 -4.64 12.40
CA SER A 137 10.15 -3.33 11.83
C SER A 137 11.43 -2.53 11.60
N TYR A 138 11.53 -1.90 10.43
CA TYR A 138 12.62 -1.02 10.09
C TYR A 138 12.05 0.25 9.40
N PRO A 139 12.60 1.44 9.67
CA PRO A 139 12.11 2.67 9.06
C PRO A 139 12.42 2.71 7.56
N GLU A 140 11.46 3.18 6.77
CA GLU A 140 11.57 3.40 5.32
C GLU A 140 11.74 4.88 5.03
N LEU A 141 12.80 5.24 4.30
CA LEU A 141 13.11 6.62 3.92
C LEU A 141 12.36 6.99 2.63
N PHE A 142 11.61 8.10 2.66
CA PHE A 142 10.96 8.61 1.46
C PHE A 142 11.99 9.19 0.50
N PRO A 143 11.77 9.07 -0.83
CA PRO A 143 12.62 9.70 -1.83
C PRO A 143 12.69 11.22 -1.65
N TYR A 144 13.87 11.79 -1.90
CA TYR A 144 14.08 13.25 -1.90
C TYR A 144 15.14 13.65 -2.93
N ASP A 145 15.08 14.91 -3.40
CA ASP A 145 16.13 15.46 -4.25
C ASP A 145 17.34 15.94 -3.43
N GLN A 146 18.54 15.93 -4.02
CA GLN A 146 19.80 16.32 -3.35
C GLN A 146 19.79 17.73 -2.71
N LYS A 147 18.94 18.62 -3.22
CA LYS A 147 18.82 20.01 -2.74
C LYS A 147 17.80 20.18 -1.62
N GLN A 148 17.05 19.14 -1.27
CA GLN A 148 16.07 19.20 -0.20
C GLN A 148 16.76 19.12 1.17
N CYS A 149 16.22 19.90 2.11
CA CYS A 149 16.68 19.93 3.49
C CYS A 149 15.73 19.18 4.44
N ASN A 150 14.63 18.66 3.92
CA ASN A 150 13.61 17.97 4.70
C ASN A 150 13.56 16.49 4.30
N PHE A 151 13.82 15.63 5.26
CA PHE A 151 13.85 14.19 5.09
C PHE A 151 12.70 13.57 5.88
N ILE A 152 12.01 12.61 5.29
CA ILE A 152 10.87 11.94 5.92
C ILE A 152 11.14 10.45 5.90
N ALA A 153 11.03 9.80 7.06
CA ALA A 153 10.99 8.35 7.17
C ALA A 153 9.64 7.94 7.77
N VAL A 154 9.12 6.80 7.32
CA VAL A 154 7.94 6.16 7.90
C VAL A 154 8.37 4.88 8.59
N TRP A 155 7.92 4.69 9.82
CA TRP A 155 8.21 3.50 10.60
C TRP A 155 6.90 2.78 10.96
N LYS A 156 6.63 1.71 10.20
CA LYS A 156 5.51 0.81 10.47
C LYS A 156 5.89 -0.17 11.56
N THR A 157 5.20 -0.14 12.70
CA THR A 157 5.54 -0.97 13.86
C THR A 157 4.35 -1.24 14.76
N LYS A 158 4.36 -2.40 15.45
CA LYS A 158 3.31 -2.76 16.41
C LYS A 158 3.24 -1.79 17.59
N LEU A 159 4.35 -1.15 17.96
CA LEU A 159 4.40 -0.18 19.06
C LEU A 159 3.59 1.11 18.75
N ALA A 160 3.37 1.40 17.47
CA ALA A 160 2.55 2.52 17.02
C ALA A 160 1.04 2.20 17.00
N CYS A 161 0.64 0.99 17.42
CA CYS A 161 -0.77 0.62 17.60
C CYS A 161 -1.31 0.91 19.01
N GLY A 162 -0.43 1.30 19.93
CA GLY A 162 -0.76 1.59 21.33
C GLY A 162 -0.61 0.38 22.26
N VAL A 163 -0.35 0.63 23.54
CA VAL A 163 -0.05 -0.41 24.56
C VAL A 163 -1.26 -1.20 25.04
N ASN A 164 -2.48 -0.70 24.80
CA ASN A 164 -3.74 -1.39 25.14
C ASN A 164 -4.36 -2.10 23.93
N PHE A 165 -3.59 -2.32 22.86
CA PHE A 165 -4.06 -2.99 21.65
C PHE A 165 -4.12 -4.51 21.88
N GLU A 166 -5.26 -5.02 22.35
CA GLU A 166 -5.52 -6.47 22.36
C GLU A 166 -6.05 -6.90 20.98
N ALA A 167 -5.23 -7.65 20.23
CA ALA A 167 -5.56 -8.05 18.86
C ALA A 167 -6.89 -8.82 18.74
N SER A 168 -7.33 -9.51 19.79
CA SER A 168 -8.60 -10.23 19.87
C SER A 168 -9.83 -9.32 19.98
N GLU A 169 -9.69 -8.11 20.52
CA GLU A 169 -10.80 -7.14 20.59
C GLU A 169 -10.93 -6.33 19.29
N HIS A 170 -9.88 -6.33 18.46
CA HIS A 170 -9.79 -5.51 17.26
C HIS A 170 -9.95 -6.31 15.97
N SER A 171 -10.12 -7.64 16.03
CA SER A 171 -10.21 -8.51 14.86
C SER A 171 -11.15 -9.67 15.11
N VAL A 172 -11.85 -10.07 14.06
CA VAL A 172 -12.72 -11.25 14.06
C VAL A 172 -12.34 -12.23 12.94
N ASP A 173 -12.93 -13.43 12.96
CA ASP A 173 -12.77 -14.37 11.85
C ASP A 173 -13.38 -13.78 10.58
N CYS A 174 -12.63 -13.88 9.49
CA CYS A 174 -12.92 -13.24 8.21
C CYS A 174 -13.36 -14.23 7.14
N LYS A 175 -13.82 -15.40 7.59
CA LYS A 175 -14.22 -16.54 6.78
C LYS A 175 -15.69 -16.82 7.00
N VAL A 176 -16.37 -17.27 5.95
CA VAL A 176 -17.78 -17.65 6.04
C VAL A 176 -18.06 -18.80 5.10
N THR A 177 -18.92 -19.72 5.54
CA THR A 177 -19.43 -20.81 4.71
C THR A 177 -20.93 -20.63 4.52
N ASP A 178 -21.39 -20.67 3.27
CA ASP A 178 -22.82 -20.73 2.97
C ASP A 178 -23.36 -22.11 3.35
N GLU A 179 -24.24 -22.16 4.35
CA GLU A 179 -24.82 -23.40 4.83
C GLU A 179 -25.63 -24.16 3.78
N LYS A 180 -26.23 -23.46 2.80
CA LYS A 180 -27.07 -24.05 1.76
C LYS A 180 -26.24 -24.68 0.65
N THR A 181 -25.26 -23.95 0.14
CA THR A 181 -24.43 -24.39 -1.00
C THR A 181 -23.16 -25.11 -0.57
N LYS A 182 -22.79 -25.03 0.72
CA LYS A 182 -21.50 -25.44 1.29
C LYS A 182 -20.29 -24.73 0.67
N THR A 183 -20.53 -23.57 0.05
CA THR A 183 -19.47 -22.74 -0.53
C THR A 183 -18.72 -21.99 0.57
N PHE A 184 -17.39 -22.04 0.52
CA PHE A 184 -16.51 -21.36 1.47
C PHE A 184 -15.93 -20.08 0.85
N TYR A 185 -15.90 -19.00 1.63
CA TYR A 185 -15.39 -17.70 1.25
C TYR A 185 -14.39 -17.21 2.30
N ASP A 186 -13.29 -16.60 1.85
CA ASP A 186 -12.23 -16.07 2.69
C ASP A 186 -11.93 -14.61 2.31
N LEU A 187 -12.37 -13.68 3.16
CA LEU A 187 -12.14 -12.25 2.98
C LEU A 187 -10.80 -11.79 3.61
N GLY A 188 -10.00 -12.71 4.16
CA GLY A 188 -8.77 -12.38 4.89
C GLY A 188 -7.77 -11.55 4.08
N SER A 189 -7.75 -11.71 2.75
CA SER A 189 -6.92 -10.91 1.85
C SER A 189 -7.27 -9.41 1.82
N LEU A 190 -8.48 -9.03 2.25
CA LEU A 190 -8.94 -7.64 2.30
C LEU A 190 -8.68 -6.99 3.67
N LYS A 191 -8.30 -7.76 4.69
CA LYS A 191 -7.98 -7.22 6.02
C LYS A 191 -6.67 -6.43 5.95
N LYS A 192 -6.69 -5.14 6.31
CA LYS A 192 -5.47 -4.32 6.40
C LYS A 192 -5.00 -4.21 7.86
N THR A 193 -3.70 -4.30 8.09
CA THR A 193 -3.09 -4.23 9.44
C THR A 193 -2.35 -2.92 9.70
N SER A 194 -2.05 -2.18 8.64
CA SER A 194 -1.29 -0.93 8.69
C SER A 194 -1.91 0.25 7.94
N ASP A 195 -3.11 0.05 7.39
CA ASP A 195 -3.80 1.03 6.58
C ASP A 195 -5.32 0.78 6.63
N ASN A 196 -6.11 1.68 6.06
CA ASN A 196 -7.57 1.60 5.98
C ASN A 196 -8.06 1.71 4.53
N TYR A 197 -9.35 1.46 4.32
CA TYR A 197 -10.03 1.80 3.08
C TYR A 197 -10.79 3.11 3.27
N ILE A 198 -10.79 3.95 2.24
CA ILE A 198 -11.50 5.23 2.25
C ILE A 198 -12.52 5.21 1.12
N VAL A 199 -13.79 5.44 1.48
CA VAL A 199 -14.89 5.60 0.53
C VAL A 199 -15.37 7.05 0.63
N HIS A 200 -15.18 7.80 -0.44
CA HIS A 200 -15.64 9.19 -0.50
C HIS A 200 -17.16 9.24 -0.65
N ILE A 201 -17.83 9.99 0.22
CA ILE A 201 -19.27 10.28 0.09
C ILE A 201 -19.44 11.54 -0.76
N ASP A 202 -18.72 12.58 -0.39
CA ASP A 202 -18.69 13.87 -1.08
C ASP A 202 -17.31 14.54 -0.87
N ASN A 203 -17.19 15.82 -1.25
CA ASN A 203 -15.94 16.57 -1.14
C ASN A 203 -15.49 16.86 0.31
N LYS A 204 -16.37 16.67 1.31
CA LYS A 204 -16.18 17.00 2.72
C LYS A 204 -16.31 15.79 3.63
N SER A 205 -16.92 14.70 3.17
CA SER A 205 -17.26 13.53 3.98
C SER A 205 -16.75 12.24 3.35
N SER A 206 -16.20 11.36 4.17
CA SER A 206 -15.68 10.06 3.74
C SER A 206 -15.88 9.00 4.82
N ILE A 207 -16.14 7.76 4.42
CA ILE A 207 -16.13 6.59 5.29
C ILE A 207 -14.73 6.00 5.29
N ILE A 208 -14.17 5.81 6.48
CA ILE A 208 -12.94 5.08 6.70
C ILE A 208 -13.32 3.73 7.30
N LEU A 209 -12.93 2.64 6.68
CA LEU A 209 -13.32 1.31 7.12
C LEU A 209 -12.18 0.30 6.97
N ASN A 210 -12.34 -0.84 7.65
CA ASN A 210 -11.51 -2.02 7.48
C ASN A 210 -12.38 -3.29 7.39
N VAL A 211 -11.80 -4.42 7.01
CA VAL A 211 -12.50 -5.69 6.81
C VAL A 211 -12.13 -6.67 7.93
N CYS A 212 -13.13 -7.10 8.71
CA CYS A 212 -12.97 -8.00 9.87
C CYS A 212 -11.95 -7.53 10.92
N HIS A 213 -11.62 -6.24 10.91
CA HIS A 213 -10.70 -5.60 11.82
C HIS A 213 -11.22 -4.19 12.09
N THR A 214 -10.85 -3.61 13.22
CA THR A 214 -11.10 -2.19 13.49
C THR A 214 -10.29 -1.31 12.52
N VAL A 215 -10.72 -0.07 12.37
CA VAL A 215 -9.95 0.96 11.67
C VAL A 215 -8.60 1.11 12.36
N VAL A 216 -7.53 1.04 11.58
CA VAL A 216 -6.16 1.23 12.04
C VAL A 216 -5.99 2.69 12.46
N PHE A 217 -5.59 2.90 13.71
CA PHE A 217 -5.29 4.21 14.24
C PHE A 217 -3.99 4.77 13.62
N GLY A 218 -4.01 6.02 13.15
CA GLY A 218 -2.82 6.69 12.62
C GLY A 218 -3.07 7.58 11.39
N SER A 219 -2.09 8.44 11.07
CA SER A 219 -2.03 9.26 9.84
C SER A 219 -3.32 10.03 9.47
N GLY A 220 -3.88 10.80 10.41
CA GLY A 220 -5.09 11.57 10.14
C GLY A 220 -6.38 10.78 10.35
N VAL A 221 -6.34 9.73 11.18
CA VAL A 221 -7.49 8.88 11.51
C VAL A 221 -7.51 8.66 13.02
N VAL A 222 -8.48 9.28 13.70
CA VAL A 222 -8.63 9.26 15.18
C VAL A 222 -9.94 8.57 15.60
N CYS A 223 -10.42 7.66 14.76
CA CYS A 223 -11.69 6.99 14.99
C CYS A 223 -11.66 6.19 16.31
N PRO A 224 -12.78 6.13 17.06
CA PRO A 224 -12.95 5.15 18.12
C PRO A 224 -12.71 3.74 17.58
N PHE A 225 -12.43 2.75 18.45
CA PHE A 225 -12.20 1.34 18.09
C PHE A 225 -13.40 0.68 17.39
N SER A 226 -13.63 1.06 16.14
CA SER A 226 -14.78 0.76 15.28
C SER A 226 -14.28 0.17 13.98
N ALA A 227 -15.08 -0.63 13.29
CA ALA A 227 -14.71 -1.19 11.98
C ALA A 227 -14.99 -0.26 10.82
N ALA A 228 -15.91 0.70 11.02
CA ALA A 228 -16.15 1.79 10.10
C ALA A 228 -16.39 3.10 10.85
N CYS A 229 -15.92 4.19 10.27
CA CYS A 229 -15.91 5.51 10.87
C CYS A 229 -16.20 6.58 9.82
N LEU A 230 -17.06 7.52 10.15
CA LEU A 230 -17.33 8.69 9.33
C LEU A 230 -16.34 9.80 9.67
N ARG A 231 -15.64 10.30 8.65
CA ARG A 231 -14.85 11.53 8.71
C ARG A 231 -15.62 12.65 8.02
N ASN A 232 -15.88 13.74 8.74
CA ASN A 232 -16.56 14.93 8.20
C ASN A 232 -15.66 16.17 8.37
N SER A 233 -15.55 16.99 7.33
CA SER A 233 -14.69 18.18 7.27
C SER A 233 -15.48 19.48 7.01
N THR A 234 -16.77 19.52 7.31
CA THR A 234 -17.64 20.65 6.94
C THR A 234 -17.31 21.96 7.66
N ASN A 235 -16.98 21.89 8.96
CA ASN A 235 -16.59 23.04 9.79
C ASN A 235 -15.23 22.79 10.47
N SER A 236 -15.10 21.62 11.08
CA SER A 236 -13.88 21.06 11.65
C SER A 236 -13.83 19.59 11.28
N ILE A 237 -12.63 18.98 11.30
CA ILE A 237 -12.50 17.55 11.11
C ILE A 237 -13.11 16.84 12.33
N THR A 238 -14.12 16.01 12.11
CA THR A 238 -14.73 15.17 13.14
C THR A 238 -14.74 13.71 12.71
N TYR A 239 -14.68 12.82 13.69
CA TYR A 239 -14.73 11.38 13.51
C TYR A 239 -15.89 10.82 14.32
N SER A 240 -16.66 9.91 13.75
CA SER A 240 -17.77 9.25 14.45
C SER A 240 -17.80 7.77 14.06
N SER A 241 -17.93 6.88 15.05
CA SER A 241 -18.13 5.45 14.76
C SER A 241 -19.42 5.28 13.96
N ILE A 242 -19.38 4.48 12.90
CA ILE A 242 -20.57 4.07 12.13
C ILE A 242 -20.69 2.54 12.07
N GLY A 243 -20.06 1.85 13.02
CA GLY A 243 -20.25 0.43 13.25
C GLY A 243 -19.02 -0.28 13.83
N ASP A 244 -19.29 -1.25 14.70
CA ASP A 244 -18.29 -2.09 15.34
C ASP A 244 -17.96 -3.32 14.48
N VAL A 245 -16.79 -3.91 14.76
CA VAL A 245 -16.29 -5.08 14.03
C VAL A 245 -17.21 -6.28 14.20
N SER A 246 -17.52 -6.94 13.08
CA SER A 246 -18.37 -8.14 13.06
C SER A 246 -17.90 -9.12 11.97
N SER A 247 -18.22 -10.41 12.15
CA SER A 247 -17.86 -11.45 11.18
C SER A 247 -18.77 -11.47 9.95
N PRO A 248 -18.26 -11.89 8.78
CA PRO A 248 -19.04 -11.94 7.55
C PRO A 248 -20.17 -12.97 7.64
N LYS A 249 -21.28 -12.67 6.95
CA LYS A 249 -22.47 -13.53 6.87
C LYS A 249 -22.92 -13.67 5.42
N ILE A 250 -23.71 -14.71 5.15
CA ILE A 250 -24.37 -14.88 3.86
C ILE A 250 -25.77 -14.30 3.95
N VAL A 251 -26.04 -13.25 3.17
CA VAL A 251 -27.34 -12.59 3.07
C VAL A 251 -27.80 -12.66 1.62
N ASN A 252 -28.96 -13.26 1.37
CA ASN A 252 -29.53 -13.44 0.02
C ASN A 252 -28.55 -14.07 -1.00
N GLY A 253 -27.69 -14.99 -0.54
CA GLY A 253 -26.70 -15.66 -1.38
C GLY A 253 -25.43 -14.85 -1.68
N SER A 254 -25.27 -13.67 -1.05
CA SER A 254 -24.09 -12.82 -1.18
C SER A 254 -23.34 -12.73 0.14
N VAL A 255 -22.01 -12.69 0.09
CA VAL A 255 -21.17 -12.41 1.26
C VAL A 255 -21.38 -10.95 1.67
N THR A 256 -21.72 -10.73 2.93
CA THR A 256 -22.06 -9.40 3.47
C THR A 256 -21.40 -9.21 4.84
N LEU A 257 -20.86 -8.02 5.08
CA LEU A 257 -20.45 -7.56 6.41
C LEU A 257 -21.41 -6.46 6.86
N THR A 258 -21.86 -6.54 8.11
CA THR A 258 -22.72 -5.51 8.71
C THR A 258 -22.12 -5.08 10.03
N TYR A 259 -21.58 -3.87 10.05
CA TYR A 259 -21.03 -3.24 11.24
C TYR A 259 -22.13 -2.40 11.89
N SER A 260 -22.63 -2.86 13.04
CA SER A 260 -23.72 -2.23 13.78
C SER A 260 -23.20 -1.46 15.00
N THR A 261 -24.09 -0.79 15.73
CA THR A 261 -23.75 -0.16 17.02
C THR A 261 -22.83 1.07 16.89
N GLY A 262 -22.89 1.79 15.78
CA GLY A 262 -22.18 3.07 15.65
C GLY A 262 -22.81 4.20 16.48
N ALA A 263 -22.56 5.45 16.11
CA ALA A 263 -23.13 6.62 16.76
C ALA A 263 -24.67 6.63 16.69
N LEU A 264 -25.31 7.34 17.63
CA LEU A 264 -26.76 7.50 17.63
C LEU A 264 -27.19 8.45 16.50
N CYS A 265 -28.16 7.98 15.72
CA CYS A 265 -28.87 8.73 14.70
C CYS A 265 -29.91 9.68 15.33
N ALA A 266 -30.46 10.59 14.53
CA ALA A 266 -31.49 11.53 14.96
C ALA A 266 -32.79 10.86 15.44
N ASP A 267 -33.08 9.65 14.94
CA ASP A 267 -34.22 8.83 15.32
C ASP A 267 -33.94 7.89 16.51
N MET A 268 -32.81 8.09 17.20
CA MET A 268 -32.33 7.28 18.34
C MET A 268 -31.94 5.84 18.00
N THR A 269 -31.87 5.48 16.72
CA THR A 269 -31.25 4.21 16.29
C THR A 269 -29.72 4.35 16.25
N HIS A 270 -29.00 3.23 16.18
CA HIS A 270 -27.55 3.25 15.96
C HIS A 270 -27.26 3.24 14.46
N SER A 271 -26.30 4.05 14.02
CA SER A 271 -25.77 4.00 12.66
C SER A 271 -25.13 2.63 12.40
N ASP A 272 -25.25 2.16 11.16
CA ASP A 272 -24.59 0.95 10.70
C ASP A 272 -23.99 1.11 9.31
N THR A 273 -23.01 0.27 9.02
CA THR A 273 -22.36 0.17 7.71
C THR A 273 -22.51 -1.25 7.19
N THR A 274 -23.16 -1.40 6.05
CA THR A 274 -23.31 -2.68 5.35
C THR A 274 -22.42 -2.71 4.11
N ILE A 275 -21.50 -3.67 4.07
CA ILE A 275 -20.61 -3.94 2.93
C ILE A 275 -21.13 -5.17 2.19
N SER A 276 -21.63 -4.95 0.97
CA SER A 276 -22.07 -6.01 0.06
C SER A 276 -20.94 -6.39 -0.89
N PHE A 277 -20.42 -7.61 -0.75
CA PHE A 277 -19.35 -8.10 -1.60
C PHE A 277 -19.91 -8.79 -2.84
N VAL A 278 -19.37 -8.45 -4.00
CA VAL A 278 -19.78 -9.00 -5.29
C VAL A 278 -18.61 -9.79 -5.88
N CYS A 279 -18.83 -11.08 -6.13
CA CYS A 279 -17.82 -11.92 -6.77
C CYS A 279 -17.53 -11.42 -8.18
N ASP A 280 -16.26 -11.08 -8.41
CA ASP A 280 -15.70 -10.82 -9.72
C ASP A 280 -14.27 -11.38 -9.77
N PHE A 281 -14.07 -12.44 -10.56
CA PHE A 281 -12.77 -13.09 -10.70
C PHE A 281 -11.69 -12.16 -11.27
N LYS A 282 -12.04 -11.03 -11.87
CA LYS A 282 -11.11 -10.04 -12.43
C LYS A 282 -10.77 -8.91 -11.46
N ALA A 283 -11.50 -8.81 -10.35
CA ALA A 283 -11.36 -7.71 -9.40
C ALA A 283 -10.28 -8.02 -8.35
N TYR A 284 -9.02 -7.89 -8.77
CA TYR A 284 -7.84 -7.88 -7.88
C TYR A 284 -7.58 -6.48 -7.36
N GLU A 285 -7.26 -6.35 -6.07
CA GLU A 285 -6.84 -5.07 -5.45
C GLU A 285 -7.78 -3.88 -5.69
N THR A 286 -9.06 -4.16 -5.90
CA THR A 286 -10.09 -3.14 -6.11
C THR A 286 -10.46 -2.44 -4.80
N GLN A 287 -10.99 -1.22 -4.91
CA GLN A 287 -11.44 -0.44 -3.77
C GLN A 287 -12.96 -0.55 -3.55
N PRO A 288 -13.44 -0.46 -2.30
CA PRO A 288 -14.86 -0.36 -2.01
C PRO A 288 -15.44 0.95 -2.58
N ALA A 289 -16.69 0.90 -3.03
CA ALA A 289 -17.41 2.06 -3.55
C ALA A 289 -18.68 2.32 -2.75
N LEU A 290 -19.09 3.58 -2.70
CA LEU A 290 -20.35 3.95 -2.07
C LEU A 290 -21.52 3.31 -2.84
N GLY A 291 -22.37 2.59 -2.13
CA GLY A 291 -23.64 2.09 -2.64
C GLY A 291 -24.72 3.16 -2.63
N GLN A 292 -25.97 2.74 -2.78
CA GLN A 292 -27.10 3.66 -2.58
C GLN A 292 -27.21 4.01 -1.08
N LEU A 293 -27.13 5.29 -0.75
CA LEU A 293 -27.45 5.78 0.59
C LEU A 293 -28.92 5.50 0.87
N LYS A 294 -29.19 4.77 1.95
CA LYS A 294 -30.57 4.48 2.37
C LYS A 294 -31.19 5.69 3.06
N ASP A 295 -30.36 6.43 3.80
CA ASP A 295 -30.60 7.68 4.51
C ASP A 295 -29.24 8.25 4.98
N ASP A 296 -29.26 9.32 5.79
CA ASP A 296 -28.06 10.01 6.28
C ASP A 296 -27.35 9.30 7.46
N CYS A 297 -27.78 8.10 7.86
CA CYS A 297 -27.24 7.38 9.04
C CYS A 297 -26.91 5.90 8.81
N HIS A 298 -27.41 5.30 7.72
CA HIS A 298 -27.21 3.90 7.36
C HIS A 298 -26.45 3.80 6.03
N TYR A 299 -25.21 3.34 6.10
CA TYR A 299 -24.26 3.39 5.00
C TYR A 299 -24.18 2.07 4.26
N ASN A 300 -24.36 2.11 2.93
CA ASN A 300 -24.17 0.95 2.08
C ASN A 300 -22.88 1.11 1.27
N VAL A 301 -22.05 0.09 1.28
CA VAL A 301 -20.81 -0.01 0.51
C VAL A 301 -20.92 -1.24 -0.38
N ILE A 302 -20.53 -1.11 -1.64
CA ILE A 302 -20.47 -2.22 -2.59
C ILE A 302 -19.02 -2.46 -2.95
N TRP A 303 -18.60 -3.73 -2.93
CA TRP A 303 -17.22 -4.08 -3.24
C TRP A 303 -17.15 -5.28 -4.16
N LYS A 304 -16.76 -5.05 -5.42
CA LYS A 304 -16.44 -6.12 -6.36
C LYS A 304 -15.04 -6.63 -6.08
N THR A 305 -14.87 -7.91 -5.80
CA THR A 305 -13.56 -8.49 -5.45
C THR A 305 -13.54 -9.99 -5.69
N ILE A 306 -12.37 -10.52 -6.05
CA ILE A 306 -12.17 -11.97 -6.18
C ILE A 306 -12.31 -12.71 -4.84
N ALA A 307 -12.07 -12.04 -3.70
CA ALA A 307 -12.23 -12.63 -2.36
C ALA A 307 -13.69 -13.00 -2.04
N ALA A 308 -14.66 -12.41 -2.76
CA ALA A 308 -16.08 -12.69 -2.63
C ALA A 308 -16.54 -13.90 -3.45
N CYS A 309 -15.63 -14.51 -4.23
CA CYS A 309 -15.90 -15.71 -5.00
C CYS A 309 -15.66 -16.97 -4.16
N ASP A 310 -16.24 -18.09 -4.60
CA ASP A 310 -15.91 -19.42 -4.06
C ASP A 310 -14.39 -19.59 -4.01
N ASN A 311 -13.86 -19.83 -2.80
CA ASN A 311 -12.43 -19.82 -2.56
C ASN A 311 -11.69 -20.85 -3.42
N LYS A 312 -12.26 -22.04 -3.65
CA LYS A 312 -11.60 -23.06 -4.49
C LYS A 312 -11.52 -22.58 -5.94
N LYS A 313 -12.61 -22.05 -6.48
CA LYS A 313 -12.64 -21.52 -7.85
C LYS A 313 -11.73 -20.29 -7.99
N ALA A 314 -11.65 -19.44 -6.98
CA ALA A 314 -10.76 -18.29 -6.95
C ALA A 314 -9.30 -18.73 -6.98
N GLU A 315 -8.92 -19.72 -6.17
CA GLU A 315 -7.55 -20.27 -6.16
C GLU A 315 -7.21 -21.00 -7.47
N GLU A 316 -8.13 -21.79 -8.03
CA GLU A 316 -7.96 -22.40 -9.35
C GLU A 316 -7.77 -21.33 -10.45
N TYR A 317 -8.56 -20.26 -10.41
CA TYR A 317 -8.45 -19.13 -11.33
C TYR A 317 -7.10 -18.43 -11.20
N LYS A 318 -6.67 -18.11 -9.96
CA LYS A 318 -5.34 -17.55 -9.69
C LYS A 318 -4.22 -18.46 -10.21
N GLN A 319 -4.28 -19.76 -9.98
CA GLN A 319 -3.27 -20.69 -10.47
C GLN A 319 -3.22 -20.75 -12.00
N LYS A 320 -4.38 -20.74 -12.67
CA LYS A 320 -4.47 -20.68 -14.14
C LYS A 320 -3.89 -19.39 -14.71
N THR A 321 -3.90 -18.28 -13.96
CA THR A 321 -3.34 -16.98 -14.35
C THR A 321 -1.95 -16.70 -13.77
N SER A 322 -1.40 -17.56 -12.90
CA SER A 322 -0.14 -17.36 -12.13
C SER A 322 1.11 -18.05 -12.72
N ALA A 323 1.21 -18.20 -14.04
CA ALA A 323 2.50 -18.58 -14.64
C ALA A 323 3.44 -17.34 -14.62
N SER A 324 4.57 -17.38 -13.89
CA SER A 324 5.41 -16.19 -13.63
C SER A 324 5.93 -15.55 -14.92
N CYS A 325 5.81 -14.23 -15.06
CA CYS A 325 6.24 -13.47 -16.23
C CYS A 325 7.62 -12.83 -15.98
N LYS A 326 8.57 -13.69 -15.63
CA LYS A 326 9.91 -13.27 -15.19
C LYS A 326 10.99 -13.97 -15.99
N PHE A 327 12.10 -13.27 -16.22
CA PHE A 327 13.30 -13.83 -16.84
C PHE A 327 14.55 -13.31 -16.12
N THR A 328 15.40 -14.22 -15.65
CA THR A 328 16.68 -13.85 -15.04
C THR A 328 17.79 -13.95 -16.09
N ASN A 329 18.53 -12.85 -16.30
CA ASN A 329 19.69 -12.85 -17.17
C ASN A 329 20.79 -13.72 -16.53
N PRO A 330 21.21 -14.83 -17.16
CA PRO A 330 22.18 -15.74 -16.56
C PRO A 330 23.60 -15.15 -16.47
N ILE A 331 23.88 -14.05 -17.17
CA ILE A 331 25.20 -13.40 -17.18
C ILE A 331 25.30 -12.34 -16.09
N THR A 332 24.27 -11.51 -15.95
CA THR A 332 24.28 -10.34 -15.04
C THR A 332 23.48 -10.56 -13.77
N ASN A 333 22.73 -11.67 -13.69
CA ASN A 333 21.81 -12.01 -12.60
C ASN A 333 20.67 -10.99 -12.38
N TYR A 334 20.43 -10.12 -13.35
CA TYR A 334 19.30 -9.19 -13.33
C TYR A 334 17.99 -9.92 -13.66
N GLU A 335 16.93 -9.70 -12.87
CA GLU A 335 15.59 -10.24 -13.12
C GLU A 335 14.73 -9.21 -13.84
N TYR A 336 14.33 -9.52 -15.06
CA TYR A 336 13.27 -8.82 -15.76
C TYR A 336 11.93 -9.33 -15.25
N ASN A 337 11.09 -8.42 -14.78
CA ASN A 337 9.77 -8.73 -14.25
C ASN A 337 8.68 -7.97 -15.03
N LEU A 338 7.91 -8.71 -15.83
CA LEU A 338 6.81 -8.19 -16.64
C LEU A 338 5.44 -8.55 -16.01
N ASP A 339 5.39 -8.96 -14.74
CA ASP A 339 4.14 -9.32 -14.06
C ASP A 339 3.14 -8.15 -14.04
N SER A 340 3.61 -6.90 -14.05
CA SER A 340 2.74 -5.71 -14.12
C SER A 340 2.00 -5.54 -15.45
N LEU A 341 2.39 -6.28 -16.50
CA LEU A 341 1.67 -6.32 -17.78
C LEU A 341 0.65 -7.46 -17.85
N LYS A 342 0.53 -8.27 -16.79
CA LYS A 342 -0.45 -9.36 -16.73
C LYS A 342 -1.82 -8.83 -16.32
N GLY A 343 -2.85 -9.61 -16.60
CA GLY A 343 -4.20 -9.32 -16.09
C GLY A 343 -4.96 -8.27 -16.90
N GLU A 344 -4.48 -7.92 -18.09
CA GLU A 344 -5.18 -7.03 -19.04
C GLU A 344 -5.14 -7.57 -20.48
N ASP A 345 -6.17 -7.21 -21.26
CA ASP A 345 -6.21 -7.45 -22.70
C ASP A 345 -5.82 -6.15 -23.43
N TYR A 346 -4.67 -6.16 -24.10
CA TYR A 346 -4.18 -5.04 -24.88
C TYR A 346 -4.67 -5.09 -26.31
N ILE A 347 -4.81 -3.90 -26.92
CA ILE A 347 -5.29 -3.75 -28.28
C ILE A 347 -4.16 -3.18 -29.13
N VAL A 348 -3.91 -3.81 -30.27
CA VAL A 348 -3.04 -3.26 -31.31
C VAL A 348 -3.76 -3.31 -32.66
N ARG A 349 -3.63 -2.24 -33.44
CA ARG A 349 -4.36 -2.07 -34.71
C ARG A 349 -3.39 -2.08 -35.89
N SER A 350 -3.78 -2.76 -36.95
CA SER A 350 -3.22 -2.58 -38.29
C SER A 350 -4.18 -1.76 -39.15
N ALA A 351 -3.79 -1.48 -40.39
CA ALA A 351 -4.68 -0.83 -41.35
C ALA A 351 -5.91 -1.70 -41.69
N ASN A 352 -5.82 -3.02 -41.49
CA ASN A 352 -6.81 -3.99 -41.97
C ASN A 352 -7.54 -4.73 -40.84
N ASP A 353 -6.98 -4.79 -39.62
CA ASP A 353 -7.59 -5.50 -38.51
C ASP A 353 -7.22 -4.90 -37.14
N GLU A 354 -7.92 -5.34 -36.11
CA GLU A 354 -7.61 -5.07 -34.71
C GLU A 354 -7.27 -6.40 -34.03
N TYR A 355 -6.18 -6.43 -33.26
CA TYR A 355 -5.75 -7.60 -32.52
C TYR A 355 -5.83 -7.33 -31.02
N LYS A 356 -6.43 -8.27 -30.29
CA LYS A 356 -6.37 -8.33 -28.83
C LYS A 356 -5.31 -9.32 -28.40
N PHE A 357 -4.50 -8.97 -27.43
CA PHE A 357 -3.50 -9.88 -26.87
C PHE A 357 -3.31 -9.68 -25.37
N SER A 358 -2.81 -10.71 -24.69
CA SER A 358 -2.47 -10.67 -23.25
C SER A 358 -1.01 -11.10 -23.04
N VAL A 359 -0.35 -10.52 -22.05
CA VAL A 359 1.05 -10.80 -21.72
C VAL A 359 1.12 -11.89 -20.65
N CYS A 360 1.92 -12.93 -20.91
CA CYS A 360 2.16 -14.05 -19.99
C CYS A 360 0.91 -14.79 -19.48
N GLY A 361 -0.18 -14.74 -20.23
CA GLY A 361 -1.46 -15.34 -19.87
C GLY A 361 -2.45 -15.34 -21.03
N PRO A 362 -3.51 -16.16 -20.92
CA PRO A 362 -4.57 -16.17 -21.92
C PRO A 362 -5.35 -14.86 -21.91
N LEU A 363 -6.04 -14.59 -23.03
CA LEU A 363 -7.00 -13.48 -23.14
C LEU A 363 -8.09 -13.60 -22.08
N LEU A 364 -8.40 -12.48 -21.44
CA LEU A 364 -9.44 -12.36 -20.42
C LEU A 364 -10.85 -12.25 -21.01
N THR A 365 -10.94 -11.81 -22.26
CA THR A 365 -12.20 -11.71 -22.99
C THR A 365 -12.46 -12.97 -23.80
N ASN A 366 -13.72 -13.44 -23.80
CA ASN A 366 -14.15 -14.64 -24.53
C ASN A 366 -14.21 -14.43 -26.06
N PHE A 367 -13.50 -13.44 -26.59
CA PHE A 367 -13.68 -12.92 -27.94
C PHE A 367 -13.40 -13.98 -29.03
N CYS A 368 -12.48 -14.92 -28.76
CA CYS A 368 -12.04 -15.95 -29.70
C CYS A 368 -12.14 -17.38 -29.18
N LYS A 369 -13.03 -17.60 -28.21
CA LYS A 369 -13.29 -18.95 -27.71
C LYS A 369 -13.90 -19.80 -28.82
N LYS A 370 -13.25 -20.93 -29.12
CA LYS A 370 -13.78 -21.99 -29.98
C LYS A 370 -14.04 -23.22 -29.10
N GLY A 371 -15.28 -23.40 -28.67
CA GLY A 371 -15.63 -24.44 -27.69
C GLY A 371 -15.10 -24.11 -26.28
N ASN A 372 -14.49 -25.09 -25.61
CA ASN A 372 -13.96 -24.98 -24.23
C ASN A 372 -12.46 -24.60 -24.16
N ASP A 373 -11.83 -24.25 -25.28
CA ASP A 373 -10.41 -23.86 -25.30
C ASP A 373 -10.23 -22.37 -24.94
N ASP A 374 -9.74 -22.13 -23.72
CA ASP A 374 -9.47 -20.81 -23.14
C ASP A 374 -7.98 -20.42 -23.23
N SER A 375 -7.19 -21.09 -24.07
CA SER A 375 -5.74 -20.90 -24.11
C SER A 375 -5.25 -19.80 -25.07
N ALA A 376 -6.14 -19.12 -25.80
CA ALA A 376 -5.74 -18.10 -26.78
C ALA A 376 -5.05 -16.90 -26.11
N GLY A 377 -3.83 -16.56 -26.55
CA GLY A 377 -3.08 -15.40 -26.07
C GLY A 377 -3.19 -14.17 -26.96
N VAL A 378 -3.45 -14.37 -28.26
CA VAL A 378 -3.64 -13.31 -29.27
C VAL A 378 -4.82 -13.68 -30.15
N CYS A 379 -5.65 -12.69 -30.50
CA CYS A 379 -6.73 -12.89 -31.44
C CYS A 379 -7.09 -11.66 -32.28
N SER A 380 -7.42 -11.91 -33.55
CA SER A 380 -8.02 -10.94 -34.49
C SER A 380 -9.49 -10.65 -34.17
N ALA A 381 -9.85 -9.37 -34.19
CA ALA A 381 -11.16 -8.85 -33.86
C ALA A 381 -12.21 -9.11 -34.96
N HIS A 382 -11.84 -8.93 -36.24
CA HIS A 382 -12.79 -9.12 -37.34
C HIS A 382 -13.17 -10.57 -37.55
N ASN A 383 -12.18 -11.48 -37.55
CA ASN A 383 -12.38 -12.84 -38.01
C ASN A 383 -12.32 -13.89 -36.88
N ARG A 384 -12.13 -13.45 -35.63
CA ARG A 384 -11.97 -14.31 -34.43
C ARG A 384 -10.90 -15.39 -34.63
N ILE A 385 -9.83 -15.03 -35.34
CA ILE A 385 -8.73 -15.94 -35.66
C ILE A 385 -7.71 -15.91 -34.53
N VAL A 386 -7.45 -17.06 -33.91
CA VAL A 386 -6.45 -17.22 -32.86
C VAL A 386 -5.05 -17.09 -33.47
N GLY A 387 -4.27 -16.10 -33.01
CA GLY A 387 -2.91 -15.82 -33.45
C GLY A 387 -1.84 -16.64 -32.72
N GLY A 388 -2.20 -17.30 -31.63
CA GLY A 388 -1.34 -18.19 -30.84
C GLY A 388 -1.91 -18.46 -29.45
N LYS A 389 -1.48 -19.56 -28.83
CA LYS A 389 -1.78 -19.93 -27.44
C LYS A 389 -0.83 -19.23 -26.49
N ALA A 390 -1.38 -18.73 -25.40
CA ALA A 390 -0.62 -18.05 -24.37
C ALA A 390 0.32 -18.99 -23.61
N ASN A 391 1.45 -18.45 -23.19
CA ASN A 391 2.34 -19.01 -22.20
C ASN A 391 3.05 -17.87 -21.46
N SER A 392 3.82 -18.16 -20.41
CA SER A 392 4.59 -17.15 -19.67
C SER A 392 6.10 -17.26 -19.90
N LYS A 393 6.54 -17.97 -20.94
CA LYS A 393 7.96 -18.22 -21.19
C LYS A 393 8.60 -17.03 -21.88
N LEU A 394 9.14 -16.11 -21.09
CA LEU A 394 9.99 -15.02 -21.59
C LEU A 394 11.33 -15.57 -22.08
N ILE A 395 11.74 -15.11 -23.27
CA ILE A 395 13.01 -15.47 -23.91
C ILE A 395 13.80 -14.19 -24.15
N SER A 396 15.10 -14.22 -23.84
CA SER A 396 16.01 -13.10 -24.10
C SER A 396 16.88 -13.35 -25.34
N THR A 397 17.06 -12.32 -26.15
CA THR A 397 17.98 -12.28 -27.30
C THR A 397 18.79 -10.98 -27.28
N VAL A 398 19.78 -10.87 -28.16
CA VAL A 398 20.56 -9.63 -28.36
C VAL A 398 19.67 -8.42 -28.66
N GLY A 399 18.48 -8.63 -29.24
CA GLY A 399 17.52 -7.57 -29.55
C GLY A 399 16.54 -7.22 -28.43
N GLY A 400 16.55 -7.92 -27.28
CA GLY A 400 15.61 -7.73 -26.17
C GLY A 400 14.79 -8.97 -25.82
N LEU A 401 13.85 -8.82 -24.89
CA LEU A 401 12.94 -9.89 -24.44
C LEU A 401 11.80 -10.11 -25.43
N TYR A 402 11.27 -11.33 -25.49
CA TYR A 402 10.02 -11.60 -26.21
C TYR A 402 9.26 -12.80 -25.65
N LEU A 403 7.96 -12.82 -25.95
CA LEU A 403 7.08 -13.98 -25.84
C LEU A 403 6.83 -14.57 -27.22
N ASN A 404 6.75 -15.90 -27.29
CA ASN A 404 6.41 -16.62 -28.51
C ASN A 404 5.15 -17.46 -28.29
N TYR A 405 4.05 -17.04 -28.89
CA TYR A 405 2.76 -17.73 -28.81
C TYR A 405 2.55 -18.53 -30.09
N THR A 406 2.57 -19.85 -29.98
CA THR A 406 2.43 -20.80 -31.10
C THR A 406 1.06 -21.46 -31.11
N ASP A 407 0.80 -22.40 -32.02
CA ASP A 407 -0.40 -23.24 -32.01
C ASP A 407 -1.72 -22.47 -32.15
N GLY A 408 -1.69 -21.38 -32.92
CA GLY A 408 -2.87 -20.64 -33.32
C GLY A 408 -3.69 -21.35 -34.41
N SER A 409 -4.62 -20.61 -35.01
CA SER A 409 -5.48 -21.12 -36.09
C SER A 409 -4.67 -21.47 -37.33
N SER A 410 -5.08 -22.52 -38.06
CA SER A 410 -4.41 -22.98 -39.28
C SER A 410 -4.28 -21.88 -40.33
N CYS A 411 -3.10 -21.77 -40.93
CA CYS A 411 -2.77 -20.89 -42.04
C CYS A 411 -2.17 -21.69 -43.22
N GLN A 412 -1.68 -21.00 -44.25
CA GLN A 412 -1.20 -21.62 -45.49
C GLN A 412 -0.19 -22.76 -45.23
N GLY A 413 -0.40 -23.90 -45.90
CA GLY A 413 0.57 -25.00 -45.92
C GLY A 413 0.69 -25.81 -44.63
N ASN A 414 -0.42 -26.29 -44.06
CA ASN A 414 -0.47 -27.12 -42.84
C ASN A 414 0.26 -26.53 -41.62
N ARG A 415 0.47 -25.21 -41.60
CA ARG A 415 1.10 -24.45 -40.51
C ARG A 415 0.02 -23.83 -39.62
N SER A 416 0.37 -23.60 -38.36
CA SER A 416 -0.45 -22.85 -37.41
C SER A 416 0.08 -21.43 -37.28
N ARG A 417 -0.82 -20.47 -37.06
CA ARG A 417 -0.42 -19.09 -36.76
C ARG A 417 0.39 -19.01 -35.48
N PHE A 418 1.34 -18.08 -35.45
CA PHE A 418 2.07 -17.74 -34.25
C PHE A 418 2.21 -16.21 -34.12
N THR A 419 2.43 -15.74 -32.90
CA THR A 419 2.64 -14.32 -32.61
C THR A 419 3.88 -14.16 -31.74
N ILE A 420 4.72 -13.19 -32.09
CA ILE A 420 5.86 -12.76 -31.28
C ILE A 420 5.51 -11.41 -30.65
N ILE A 421 5.61 -11.31 -29.33
CA ILE A 421 5.48 -10.05 -28.60
C ILE A 421 6.87 -9.67 -28.11
N ALA A 422 7.49 -8.69 -28.76
CA ALA A 422 8.85 -8.26 -28.51
C ALA A 422 8.88 -7.01 -27.63
N PHE A 423 9.53 -7.11 -26.48
CA PHE A 423 9.71 -5.99 -25.56
C PHE A 423 11.06 -5.32 -25.82
N ARG A 424 11.06 -3.98 -25.87
CA ARG A 424 12.25 -3.15 -26.09
C ARG A 424 12.37 -2.15 -24.96
N CYS A 425 13.59 -1.91 -24.51
CA CYS A 425 13.85 -0.92 -23.47
C CYS A 425 13.49 0.50 -23.96
N SER A 426 12.75 1.25 -23.13
CA SER A 426 12.51 2.68 -23.27
C SER A 426 12.67 3.39 -21.93
N PRO A 427 13.00 4.70 -21.92
CA PRO A 427 13.12 5.45 -20.67
C PRO A 427 11.85 5.44 -19.82
N GLU A 428 11.99 5.51 -18.49
CA GLU A 428 10.84 5.58 -17.57
C GLU A 428 9.95 6.81 -17.89
N GLY A 429 8.63 6.61 -17.91
CA GLY A 429 7.66 7.65 -18.30
C GLY A 429 7.51 7.87 -19.82
N SER A 430 8.20 7.08 -20.65
CA SER A 430 8.07 7.07 -22.12
C SER A 430 7.56 5.73 -22.67
N ASP A 431 6.83 4.96 -21.85
CA ASP A 431 6.25 3.68 -22.28
C ASP A 431 5.31 3.91 -23.48
N ALA A 432 5.62 3.26 -24.61
CA ALA A 432 4.86 3.43 -25.83
C ALA A 432 3.68 2.46 -25.89
N VAL A 433 2.63 2.83 -26.61
CA VAL A 433 1.56 1.89 -26.98
C VAL A 433 2.16 0.79 -27.88
N PRO A 434 1.80 -0.50 -27.71
CA PRO A 434 2.29 -1.57 -28.58
C PRO A 434 1.93 -1.30 -30.05
N ILE A 435 2.85 -1.64 -30.95
CA ILE A 435 2.70 -1.46 -32.41
C ILE A 435 2.93 -2.78 -33.14
N ILE A 436 2.29 -2.94 -34.30
CA ILE A 436 2.58 -4.05 -35.21
C ILE A 436 3.78 -3.66 -36.07
N THR A 437 4.80 -4.50 -36.05
CA THR A 437 6.02 -4.32 -36.86
C THR A 437 6.03 -5.22 -38.08
N GLU A 438 5.45 -6.43 -37.96
CA GLU A 438 5.27 -7.36 -39.07
C GLU A 438 3.89 -8.02 -38.98
N GLU A 439 3.19 -8.09 -40.11
CA GLU A 439 1.89 -8.75 -40.24
C GLU A 439 1.87 -9.58 -41.51
N SER A 440 1.57 -10.87 -41.39
CA SER A 440 1.39 -11.77 -42.51
C SER A 440 0.22 -12.73 -42.29
N THR A 441 -0.06 -13.57 -43.28
CA THR A 441 -1.12 -14.59 -43.18
C THR A 441 -0.88 -15.62 -42.08
N CYS A 442 0.37 -15.84 -41.69
CA CYS A 442 0.78 -16.90 -40.76
C CYS A 442 1.48 -16.41 -39.49
N HIS A 443 1.91 -15.15 -39.41
CA HIS A 443 2.57 -14.62 -38.22
C HIS A 443 2.25 -13.15 -37.99
N LEU A 444 2.40 -12.75 -36.73
CA LEU A 444 2.25 -11.38 -36.27
C LEU A 444 3.43 -11.05 -35.34
N VAL A 445 4.04 -9.87 -35.50
CA VAL A 445 5.08 -9.38 -34.60
C VAL A 445 4.63 -8.05 -34.00
N ILE A 446 4.40 -8.06 -32.70
CA ILE A 446 4.02 -6.90 -31.89
C ILE A 446 5.28 -6.42 -31.17
N GLN A 447 5.61 -5.14 -31.30
CA GLN A 447 6.68 -4.53 -30.53
C GLN A 447 6.11 -3.61 -29.47
N TRP A 448 6.62 -3.73 -28.25
CA TRP A 448 6.27 -2.88 -27.12
C TRP A 448 7.53 -2.28 -26.50
N ASN A 449 7.66 -0.96 -26.60
CA ASN A 449 8.73 -0.24 -25.92
C ASN A 449 8.29 0.07 -24.49
N THR A 450 8.97 -0.52 -23.51
CA THR A 450 8.67 -0.36 -22.08
C THR A 450 9.94 -0.32 -21.24
N SER A 451 9.91 0.47 -20.17
CA SER A 451 10.93 0.53 -19.12
C SER A 451 11.17 -0.82 -18.42
N LEU A 452 10.16 -1.71 -18.39
CA LEU A 452 10.27 -3.06 -17.80
C LEU A 452 11.23 -3.97 -18.55
N ALA A 453 11.61 -3.61 -19.77
CA ALA A 453 12.58 -4.33 -20.59
C ALA A 453 14.01 -3.75 -20.48
N CYS A 454 14.26 -2.82 -19.56
CA CYS A 454 15.57 -2.20 -19.35
C CYS A 454 16.31 -2.84 -18.16
N GLU A 455 17.58 -3.20 -18.36
CA GLU A 455 18.43 -3.75 -17.28
C GLU A 455 18.94 -2.68 -16.31
N LYS A 456 18.99 -1.43 -16.76
CA LYS A 456 19.31 -0.24 -15.97
C LYS A 456 18.15 0.72 -16.11
N LYS A 457 17.75 1.41 -15.03
CA LYS A 457 16.82 2.54 -15.15
C LYS A 457 17.46 3.58 -16.06
N VAL A 458 16.87 3.84 -17.23
CA VAL A 458 17.33 4.83 -18.23
C VAL A 458 16.39 6.02 -18.21
#